data_AF-A0A3D2HT73-F1
#
_entry.id   AF-A0A3D2HT73-F1
#
_cell.length_a   1.000
_cell.length_b   1.000
_cell.length_c   1.000
_cell.angle_alpha   90.00
_cell.angle_beta   90.00
_cell.angle_gamma   90.00
#
_symmetry.space_group_name_H-M   'P 1'
#
loop_
_entity.id
_entity.type
_entity.pdbx_description
1 polymer ?
#
loop_
_entity_poly.entity_id
_entity_poly.type
_entity_poly.pdbx_seq_one_letter_code
_entity_poly.pdbx_strand_id
1 'polypeptide(L)'
;TTGTQASFLELFDGDHEKCKELDKKIAEKMGYKACFPVSGQTYSRKLDSQFLNVLAGIAQSASKFSNDIRLLQHLKEVEEPFEKNQIGSSAMAYKRNPMRSERIGSLSRYVMCDVLNGYFTTATQWFERTLDDSANKRLSIPEAFLAVDGILSLYANVADGLVVYPKVIEQRLRKELPFMATENIMMDAVKKRGADRQQLHERIRVHSMAASKVIKEEGGENDLLERIANDEAFGVTLEELENILQPEKYTGRAKEQTEDFLNDFVNPVLENYKDIESDKPEINV
;
A
#
# COMPACT_ATOMS: atom_id res chain seq x y z
N THR A 1 -15.62 13.63 39.05
CA THR A 1 -14.35 14.26 39.46
C THR A 1 -13.22 13.27 39.59
N THR A 2 -13.41 12.09 40.19
CA THR A 2 -12.36 11.05 40.38
C THR A 2 -12.80 9.63 40.01
N GLY A 3 -13.92 9.48 39.29
CA GLY A 3 -14.40 8.17 38.82
C GLY A 3 -15.20 7.33 39.83
N THR A 4 -15.40 7.82 41.05
CA THR A 4 -16.08 7.08 42.13
C THR A 4 -17.60 7.23 42.15
N GLN A 5 -18.16 8.08 41.28
CA GLN A 5 -19.60 8.38 41.22
C GLN A 5 -20.21 8.92 42.53
N ALA A 6 -19.40 9.41 43.48
CA ALA A 6 -19.85 9.84 44.81
C ALA A 6 -21.03 10.83 44.79
N SER A 7 -21.00 11.82 43.90
CA SER A 7 -22.09 12.79 43.76
C SER A 7 -23.41 12.17 43.29
N PHE A 8 -23.36 11.14 42.44
CA PHE A 8 -24.56 10.43 42.03
C PHE A 8 -25.06 9.50 43.12
N LEU A 9 -24.16 8.86 43.87
CA LEU A 9 -24.53 8.03 45.00
C LEU A 9 -25.22 8.85 46.10
N GLU A 10 -24.73 10.05 46.39
CA GLU A 10 -25.37 11.00 47.30
C GLU A 10 -26.74 11.44 46.77
N LEU A 11 -26.84 11.78 45.48
CA LEU A 11 -28.10 12.15 44.84
C LEU A 11 -29.17 11.04 44.90
N PHE A 12 -28.76 9.78 44.96
CA PHE A 12 -29.64 8.63 45.05
C PHE A 12 -29.72 8.04 46.47
N ASP A 13 -29.39 8.82 47.51
CA ASP A 13 -29.50 8.41 48.92
C ASP A 13 -28.78 7.08 49.23
N GLY A 14 -27.64 6.82 48.58
CA GLY A 14 -26.86 5.59 48.76
C GLY A 14 -27.31 4.39 47.91
N ASP A 15 -28.24 4.57 46.98
CA ASP A 15 -28.71 3.50 46.09
C ASP A 15 -27.71 3.22 44.95
N HIS A 16 -26.86 2.22 45.16
CA HIS A 16 -25.85 1.78 44.20
C HIS A 16 -26.44 1.23 42.90
N GLU A 17 -27.63 0.64 42.92
CA GLU A 17 -28.22 0.05 41.71
C GLU A 17 -28.76 1.15 40.79
N LYS A 18 -29.32 2.24 41.34
CA LYS A 18 -29.65 3.43 40.55
C LYS A 18 -28.44 4.06 39.86
N CYS A 19 -27.29 4.12 40.53
CA CYS A 19 -26.05 4.60 39.90
C CYS A 19 -25.67 3.75 38.68
N LYS A 20 -25.67 2.41 38.83
CA LYS A 20 -25.35 1.49 37.73
C LYS A 20 -26.37 1.56 36.60
N GLU A 21 -27.65 1.70 36.93
CA GLU A 21 -28.72 1.82 35.95
C GLU A 21 -28.63 3.14 35.17
N LEU A 22 -28.27 4.24 35.86
CA LEU A 22 -28.06 5.54 35.22
C LEU A 22 -26.96 5.48 34.15
N ASP A 23 -25.79 4.90 34.47
CA ASP A 23 -24.71 4.74 33.50
C ASP A 23 -25.16 3.96 32.25
N LYS A 24 -25.86 2.83 32.45
CA LYS A 24 -26.39 2.01 31.35
C LYS A 24 -27.37 2.80 30.48
N LYS A 25 -28.33 3.51 31.10
CA LYS A 25 -29.31 4.34 30.39
C LYS A 25 -28.64 5.45 29.59
N ILE A 26 -27.56 6.05 30.09
CA ILE A 26 -26.80 7.07 29.36
C ILE A 26 -26.09 6.44 28.16
N ALA A 27 -25.42 5.30 28.33
CA ALA A 27 -24.77 4.59 27.23
C ALA A 27 -25.76 4.21 26.13
N GLU A 28 -26.90 3.61 26.49
CA GLU A 28 -27.97 3.24 25.56
C GLU A 28 -28.52 4.45 24.80
N LYS A 29 -28.78 5.57 25.49
CA LYS A 29 -29.24 6.82 24.86
C LYS A 29 -28.22 7.41 23.89
N MET A 30 -26.93 7.18 24.11
CA MET A 30 -25.83 7.63 23.25
C MET A 30 -25.48 6.60 22.16
N GLY A 31 -26.18 5.46 22.08
CA GLY A 31 -25.91 4.41 21.10
C GLY A 31 -24.72 3.50 21.43
N TYR A 32 -24.22 3.53 22.67
CA TYR A 32 -23.13 2.67 23.13
C TYR A 32 -23.66 1.43 23.85
N LYS A 33 -22.95 0.31 23.68
CA LYS A 33 -23.30 -0.97 24.35
C LYS A 33 -22.99 -0.97 25.85
N ALA A 34 -22.01 -0.18 26.29
CA ALA A 34 -21.56 -0.12 27.67
C ALA A 34 -20.72 1.14 27.96
N CYS A 35 -20.56 1.45 29.24
CA CYS A 35 -19.59 2.43 29.75
C CYS A 35 -18.25 1.75 30.09
N PHE A 36 -17.19 2.56 30.28
CA PHE A 36 -15.97 2.06 30.92
C PHE A 36 -16.27 1.59 32.34
N PRO A 37 -15.86 0.36 32.73
CA PRO A 37 -16.15 -0.16 34.06
C PRO A 37 -15.36 0.53 35.17
N VAL A 38 -14.18 1.07 34.84
CA VAL A 38 -13.29 1.79 35.75
C VAL A 38 -12.67 2.97 35.01
N SER A 39 -12.78 4.16 35.58
CA SER A 39 -12.17 5.38 35.07
C SER A 39 -11.65 6.26 36.21
N GLY A 40 -10.74 7.19 35.91
CA GLY A 40 -10.44 8.32 36.78
C GLY A 40 -11.43 9.45 36.54
N GLN A 41 -10.94 10.68 36.37
CA GLN A 41 -11.78 11.79 35.92
C GLN A 41 -12.23 11.63 34.46
N THR A 42 -11.45 10.95 33.64
CA THR A 42 -11.70 10.71 32.21
C THR A 42 -11.60 9.23 31.88
N TYR A 43 -12.06 8.85 30.68
CA TYR A 43 -11.60 7.60 30.07
C TYR A 43 -10.06 7.61 29.92
N SER A 44 -9.45 6.42 29.84
CA SER A 44 -8.00 6.31 29.72
C SER A 44 -7.50 6.86 28.38
N ARG A 45 -6.51 7.77 28.42
CA ARG A 45 -5.84 8.29 27.23
C ARG A 45 -5.13 7.23 26.39
N LYS A 46 -4.94 6.02 26.94
CA LYS A 46 -4.48 4.86 26.17
C LYS A 46 -5.39 4.55 24.98
N LEU A 47 -6.69 4.82 25.09
CA LEU A 47 -7.64 4.66 23.99
C LEU A 47 -7.32 5.64 22.85
N ASP A 48 -7.01 6.90 23.16
CA ASP A 48 -6.61 7.90 22.16
C ASP A 48 -5.35 7.44 21.40
N SER A 49 -4.36 6.89 22.12
CA SER A 49 -3.16 6.28 21.50
C SER A 49 -3.49 5.09 20.61
N GLN A 50 -4.44 4.23 20.99
CA GLN A 50 -4.86 3.10 20.15
C GLN A 50 -5.54 3.57 18.86
N PHE A 51 -6.41 4.58 18.93
CA PHE A 51 -7.04 5.18 17.74
C PHE A 51 -6.00 5.75 16.77
N LEU A 52 -5.06 6.56 17.28
CA LEU A 52 -3.99 7.13 16.46
C LEU A 52 -3.13 6.05 15.79
N ASN A 53 -2.89 4.92 16.47
CA ASN A 53 -2.17 3.79 15.89
C ASN A 53 -2.91 3.13 14.72
N VAL A 54 -4.23 2.98 14.82
CA VAL A 54 -5.05 2.45 13.71
C VAL A 54 -4.96 3.38 12.50
N LEU A 55 -5.12 4.69 12.73
CA LEU A 55 -5.02 5.71 11.68
C LEU A 55 -3.63 5.72 11.03
N ALA A 56 -2.57 5.60 11.81
CA ALA A 56 -1.20 5.47 11.30
C ALA A 56 -0.97 4.17 10.53
N GLY A 57 -1.61 3.07 10.90
CA GLY A 57 -1.58 1.82 10.13
C GLY A 57 -2.16 2.01 8.72
N ILE A 58 -3.30 2.71 8.62
CA ILE A 58 -3.89 3.07 7.32
C ILE A 58 -2.92 3.94 6.51
N ALA A 59 -2.32 4.95 7.15
CA ALA A 59 -1.34 5.83 6.52
C ALA A 59 -0.09 5.09 6.03
N GLN A 60 0.41 4.07 6.76
CA GLN A 60 1.55 3.25 6.33
C GLN A 60 1.23 2.52 5.02
N SER A 61 0.06 1.87 4.94
CA SER A 61 -0.39 1.18 3.72
C SER A 61 -0.56 2.15 2.56
N ALA A 62 -1.18 3.32 2.79
CA ALA A 62 -1.36 4.35 1.78
C ALA A 62 -0.03 4.94 1.28
N SER A 63 0.94 5.16 2.18
CA SER A 63 2.26 5.65 1.82
C SER A 63 3.00 4.66 0.92
N LYS A 64 2.97 3.35 1.25
CA LYS A 64 3.59 2.31 0.43
C LYS A 64 2.97 2.24 -0.96
N PHE A 65 1.64 2.21 -1.05
CA PHE A 65 0.92 2.27 -2.33
C PHE A 65 1.34 3.50 -3.15
N SER A 66 1.34 4.68 -2.52
CA SER A 66 1.69 5.92 -3.21
C SER A 66 3.11 5.93 -3.79
N ASN A 67 4.07 5.32 -3.09
CA ASN A 67 5.44 5.22 -3.57
C ASN A 67 5.55 4.29 -4.78
N ASP A 68 4.87 3.15 -4.76
CA ASP A 68 4.85 2.22 -5.90
C ASP A 68 4.22 2.88 -7.13
N ILE A 69 3.09 3.58 -6.98
CA ILE A 69 2.47 4.32 -8.10
C ILE A 69 3.42 5.38 -8.67
N ARG A 70 4.11 6.14 -7.81
CA ARG A 70 5.09 7.15 -8.25
C ARG A 70 6.25 6.52 -9.02
N LEU A 71 6.72 5.35 -8.60
CA LEU A 71 7.75 4.59 -9.32
C LEU A 71 7.22 4.05 -10.65
N LEU A 72 6.04 3.44 -10.68
CA LEU A 72 5.41 2.94 -11.90
C LEU A 72 5.14 4.06 -12.92
N GLN A 73 4.83 5.26 -12.44
CA GLN A 73 4.66 6.44 -13.29
C GLN A 73 5.98 7.00 -13.80
N HIS A 74 7.04 7.01 -12.98
CA HIS A 74 8.41 7.29 -13.47
C HIS A 74 8.80 6.32 -14.59
N LEU A 75 8.37 5.08 -14.44
CA LEU A 75 8.55 3.99 -15.38
C LEU A 75 7.56 4.02 -16.57
N LYS A 76 6.57 4.91 -16.59
CA LYS A 76 5.51 5.03 -17.61
C LYS A 76 4.67 3.76 -17.81
N GLU A 77 4.64 2.87 -16.82
CA GLU A 77 3.84 1.64 -16.88
C GLU A 77 2.43 1.85 -16.36
N VAL A 78 2.29 2.69 -15.33
CA VAL A 78 1.02 3.06 -14.72
C VAL A 78 1.04 4.56 -14.43
N GLU A 79 -0.05 5.25 -14.72
CA GLU A 79 -0.26 6.65 -14.35
C GLU A 79 -1.49 6.78 -13.43
N GLU A 80 -1.42 7.75 -12.51
CA GLU A 80 -2.61 8.20 -11.80
C GLU A 80 -3.58 8.94 -12.75
N PRO A 81 -4.89 9.05 -12.42
CA PRO A 81 -5.85 9.71 -13.28
C PRO A 81 -5.43 11.14 -13.62
N PHE A 82 -5.69 11.60 -14.86
CA PHE A 82 -5.35 12.95 -15.30
C PHE A 82 -6.59 13.65 -15.87
N GLU A 83 -6.99 14.76 -15.25
CA GLU A 83 -8.20 15.47 -15.69
C GLU A 83 -7.95 16.24 -16.99
N LYS A 84 -9.00 16.38 -17.81
CA LYS A 84 -8.92 17.00 -19.15
C LYS A 84 -8.35 18.42 -19.13
N ASN A 85 -8.57 19.16 -18.04
CA ASN A 85 -8.12 20.55 -17.87
C ASN A 85 -6.94 20.69 -16.90
N GLN A 86 -6.39 19.59 -16.40
CA GLN A 86 -5.30 19.62 -15.43
C GLN A 86 -3.99 20.08 -16.10
N ILE A 87 -3.31 21.06 -15.49
CA ILE A 87 -2.00 21.51 -15.94
C ILE A 87 -0.95 20.78 -15.10
N GLY A 88 -0.29 19.78 -15.70
CA GLY A 88 0.74 18.98 -15.00
C GLY A 88 2.04 19.75 -14.75
N SER A 89 2.38 20.72 -15.60
CA SER A 89 3.52 21.63 -15.44
C SER A 89 3.25 22.93 -16.18
N SER A 90 3.63 24.07 -15.58
CA SER A 90 3.51 25.40 -16.18
C SER A 90 4.37 25.60 -17.44
N ALA A 91 5.39 24.76 -17.66
CA ALA A 91 6.36 24.93 -18.74
C ALA A 91 6.49 23.70 -19.67
N MET A 92 6.11 22.50 -19.24
CA MET A 92 6.32 21.26 -20.01
C MET A 92 4.99 20.53 -20.25
N ALA A 93 4.40 20.72 -21.43
CA ALA A 93 3.08 20.19 -21.79
C ALA A 93 2.97 18.65 -21.75
N TYR A 94 4.10 17.93 -21.91
CA TYR A 94 4.10 16.46 -21.85
C TYR A 94 4.28 15.89 -20.43
N LYS A 95 4.64 16.72 -19.44
CA LYS A 95 5.01 16.26 -18.11
C LYS A 95 3.78 16.07 -17.22
N ARG A 96 3.46 14.81 -16.90
CA ARG A 96 2.43 14.41 -15.94
C ARG A 96 3.07 13.97 -14.64
N ASN A 97 2.84 14.73 -13.57
CA ASN A 97 3.36 14.42 -12.23
C ASN A 97 2.33 13.61 -11.44
N PRO A 98 2.76 12.64 -10.61
CA PRO A 98 1.87 11.87 -9.73
C PRO A 98 1.48 12.68 -8.47
N MET A 99 0.86 13.84 -8.66
CA MET A 99 0.60 14.83 -7.60
C MET A 99 -0.35 14.31 -6.52
N ARG A 100 -1.37 13.52 -6.90
CA ARG A 100 -2.31 12.92 -5.93
C ARG A 100 -1.59 11.88 -5.08
N SER A 101 -0.79 11.02 -5.70
CA SER A 101 0.04 10.04 -5.01
C SER A 101 1.09 10.71 -4.11
N GLU A 102 1.71 11.80 -4.54
CA GLU A 102 2.62 12.60 -3.70
C GLU A 102 1.90 13.20 -2.49
N ARG A 103 0.67 13.69 -2.66
CA ARG A 103 -0.16 14.22 -1.58
C ARG A 103 -0.55 13.12 -0.58
N ILE A 104 -0.91 11.92 -1.05
CA ILE A 104 -1.13 10.72 -0.21
C ILE A 104 0.11 10.46 0.65
N GLY A 105 1.29 10.37 0.04
CA GLY A 105 2.54 10.12 0.76
C GLY A 105 2.89 11.22 1.77
N SER A 106 2.58 12.48 1.46
CA SER A 106 2.80 13.62 2.36
C SER A 106 1.90 13.57 3.60
N LEU A 107 0.59 13.45 3.41
CA LEU A 107 -0.37 13.34 4.53
C LEU A 107 -0.12 12.07 5.36
N SER A 108 0.23 10.96 4.70
CA SER A 108 0.52 9.72 5.42
C SER A 108 1.69 9.87 6.37
N ARG A 109 2.75 10.59 5.96
CA ARG A 109 3.89 10.89 6.83
C ARG A 109 3.48 11.71 8.05
N TYR A 110 2.60 12.67 7.88
CA TYR A 110 2.06 13.47 8.97
C TYR A 110 1.35 12.60 10.02
N VAL A 111 0.41 11.75 9.60
CA VAL A 111 -0.34 10.86 10.50
C VAL A 111 0.57 9.88 11.23
N MET A 112 1.59 9.33 10.57
CA MET A 112 2.56 8.44 11.22
C MET A 112 3.35 9.13 12.34
N CYS A 113 3.69 10.41 12.18
CA CYS A 113 4.36 11.19 13.22
C CYS A 113 3.40 11.60 14.35
N ASP A 114 2.14 11.89 14.04
CA ASP A 114 1.14 12.35 15.00
C ASP A 114 0.88 11.34 16.14
N VAL A 115 1.11 10.04 15.91
CA VAL A 115 1.00 8.99 16.94
C VAL A 115 1.80 9.29 18.21
N LEU A 116 2.94 9.98 18.08
CA LEU A 116 3.77 10.35 19.23
C LEU A 116 3.00 11.18 20.26
N ASN A 117 2.04 11.99 19.82
CA ASN A 117 1.16 12.76 20.70
C ASN A 117 0.37 11.83 21.63
N GLY A 118 -0.26 10.79 21.08
CA GLY A 118 -0.98 9.79 21.87
C GLY A 118 -0.09 9.06 22.87
N TYR A 119 1.14 8.73 22.49
CA TYR A 119 2.10 8.06 23.37
C TYR A 119 2.47 8.91 24.58
N PHE A 120 2.95 10.14 24.34
CA PHE A 120 3.40 10.99 25.42
C PHE A 120 2.24 11.44 26.30
N THR A 121 1.10 11.85 25.72
CA THR A 121 -0.09 12.24 26.51
C THR A 121 -0.59 11.08 27.37
N THR A 122 -0.54 9.84 26.92
CA THR A 122 -0.93 8.69 27.75
C THR A 122 0.06 8.45 28.88
N ALA A 123 1.37 8.49 28.59
CA ALA A 123 2.42 8.15 29.54
C ALA A 123 2.56 9.17 30.68
N THR A 124 2.18 10.43 30.46
CA THR A 124 2.37 11.53 31.42
C THR A 124 1.12 11.88 32.23
N GLN A 125 -0.01 11.19 32.08
CA GLN A 125 -1.17 11.40 32.94
C GLN A 125 -0.87 11.02 34.39
N TRP A 126 -1.01 11.97 35.32
CA TRP A 126 -0.81 11.70 36.74
C TRP A 126 -2.13 11.35 37.43
N PHE A 127 -2.14 10.21 38.13
CA PHE A 127 -3.27 9.70 38.93
C PHE A 127 -4.61 9.76 38.17
N GLU A 128 -5.65 10.42 38.71
CA GLU A 128 -7.00 10.40 38.13
C GLU A 128 -7.15 11.26 36.85
N ARG A 129 -6.31 12.31 36.67
CA ARG A 129 -6.15 13.13 35.44
C ARG A 129 -5.20 14.32 35.68
N THR A 130 -4.43 14.68 34.66
CA THR A 130 -3.84 16.03 34.47
C THR A 130 -4.34 16.71 33.18
N LEU A 131 -4.45 18.05 33.18
CA LEU A 131 -5.13 18.81 32.11
C LEU A 131 -4.25 19.10 30.88
N ASP A 132 -2.97 18.72 30.92
CA ASP A 132 -2.03 18.79 29.80
C ASP A 132 -2.50 17.97 28.57
N ASP A 133 -3.43 17.03 28.78
CA ASP A 133 -4.11 16.28 27.72
C ASP A 133 -4.97 17.17 26.78
N SER A 134 -5.58 18.22 27.33
CA SER A 134 -6.67 18.94 26.67
C SER A 134 -6.25 19.67 25.40
N ALA A 135 -5.14 20.41 25.44
CA ALA A 135 -4.68 21.20 24.31
C ALA A 135 -4.16 20.29 23.18
N ASN A 136 -3.35 19.29 23.52
CA ASN A 136 -2.79 18.35 22.55
C ASN A 136 -3.90 17.59 21.81
N LYS A 137 -4.85 17.01 22.55
CA LYS A 137 -5.94 16.20 21.98
C LYS A 137 -6.82 16.97 21.00
N ARG A 138 -6.95 18.30 21.16
CA ARG A 138 -7.71 19.16 20.23
C ARG A 138 -7.05 19.29 18.86
N LEU A 139 -5.77 18.98 18.76
CA LEU A 139 -4.99 18.98 17.51
C LEU A 139 -4.84 17.55 16.98
N SER A 140 -4.15 16.69 17.74
CA SER A 140 -3.73 15.37 17.27
C SER A 140 -4.90 14.50 16.80
N ILE A 141 -5.96 14.38 17.61
CA ILE A 141 -7.09 13.51 17.25
C ILE A 141 -7.84 14.03 16.01
N PRO A 142 -8.38 15.27 15.97
CA PRO A 142 -9.09 15.74 14.79
C PRO A 142 -8.23 15.79 13.53
N GLU A 143 -6.97 16.23 13.63
CA GLU A 143 -6.09 16.34 12.48
C GLU A 143 -5.73 14.95 11.91
N ALA A 144 -5.55 13.93 12.76
CA ALA A 144 -5.34 12.56 12.29
C ALA A 144 -6.55 12.02 11.52
N PHE A 145 -7.78 12.23 12.01
CA PHE A 145 -8.99 11.82 11.29
C PHE A 145 -9.14 12.55 9.96
N LEU A 146 -8.98 13.87 9.93
CA LEU A 146 -9.07 14.67 8.71
C LEU A 146 -7.99 14.30 7.69
N ALA A 147 -6.76 14.05 8.15
CA ALA A 147 -5.68 13.64 7.27
C ALA A 147 -5.93 12.24 6.67
N VAL A 148 -6.42 11.28 7.46
CA VAL A 148 -6.77 9.93 6.96
C VAL A 148 -7.97 9.99 6.01
N ASP A 149 -8.98 10.80 6.29
CA ASP A 149 -10.10 11.03 5.38
C ASP A 149 -9.62 11.57 4.03
N GLY A 150 -8.75 12.58 4.04
CA GLY A 150 -8.13 13.11 2.82
C GLY A 150 -7.25 12.07 2.10
N ILE A 151 -6.51 11.24 2.83
CA ILE A 151 -5.73 10.13 2.26
C ILE A 151 -6.65 9.13 1.56
N LEU A 152 -7.72 8.67 2.20
CA LEU A 152 -8.63 7.67 1.65
C LEU A 152 -9.41 8.21 0.45
N SER A 153 -9.82 9.48 0.49
CA SER A 153 -10.45 10.16 -0.66
C SER A 153 -9.53 10.21 -1.87
N LEU A 154 -8.26 10.60 -1.68
CA LEU A 154 -7.26 10.58 -2.75
C LEU A 154 -6.97 9.15 -3.22
N TYR A 155 -6.88 8.20 -2.30
CA TYR A 155 -6.60 6.80 -2.61
C TYR A 155 -7.70 6.22 -3.50
N ALA A 156 -8.98 6.41 -3.12
CA ALA A 156 -10.12 5.96 -3.90
C ALA A 156 -10.13 6.58 -5.31
N ASN A 157 -9.88 7.89 -5.40
CA ASN A 157 -9.79 8.58 -6.69
C ASN A 157 -8.67 8.04 -7.58
N VAL A 158 -7.47 7.80 -7.01
CA VAL A 158 -6.35 7.21 -7.75
C VAL A 158 -6.67 5.79 -8.20
N ALA A 159 -7.20 4.95 -7.31
CA ALA A 159 -7.52 3.56 -7.60
C ALA A 159 -8.62 3.39 -8.67
N ASP A 160 -9.64 4.24 -8.67
CA ASP A 160 -10.74 4.21 -9.66
C ASP A 160 -10.28 4.58 -11.08
N GLY A 161 -9.26 5.44 -11.20
CA GLY A 161 -8.81 5.99 -12.49
C GLY A 161 -7.38 5.67 -12.88
N LEU A 162 -6.78 4.58 -12.37
CA LEU A 162 -5.45 4.14 -12.80
C LEU A 162 -5.43 3.87 -14.31
N VAL A 163 -4.42 4.39 -14.99
CA VAL A 163 -4.17 4.12 -16.41
C VAL A 163 -2.97 3.21 -16.55
N VAL A 164 -3.16 2.03 -17.15
CA VAL A 164 -2.10 1.05 -17.39
C VAL A 164 -1.66 1.11 -18.85
N TYR A 165 -0.35 1.00 -19.11
CA TYR A 165 0.24 1.00 -20.44
C TYR A 165 0.88 -0.35 -20.79
N PRO A 166 0.11 -1.35 -21.24
CA PRO A 166 0.60 -2.71 -21.49
C PRO A 166 1.79 -2.77 -22.45
N LYS A 167 1.84 -1.88 -23.45
CA LYS A 167 2.95 -1.86 -24.43
C LYS A 167 4.27 -1.37 -23.85
N VAL A 168 4.23 -0.48 -22.85
CA VAL A 168 5.44 -0.05 -22.14
C VAL A 168 5.94 -1.17 -21.22
N ILE A 169 5.01 -1.85 -20.53
CA ILE A 169 5.31 -3.02 -19.69
C ILE A 169 5.94 -4.13 -20.56
N GLU A 170 5.32 -4.47 -21.68
CA GLU A 170 5.82 -5.47 -22.64
C GLU A 170 7.22 -5.11 -23.15
N GLN A 171 7.43 -3.84 -23.52
CA GLN A 171 8.72 -3.36 -24.00
C GLN A 171 9.81 -3.50 -22.93
N ARG A 172 9.53 -3.14 -21.67
CA ARG A 172 10.52 -3.31 -20.60
C ARG A 172 10.79 -4.78 -20.32
N LEU A 173 9.73 -5.59 -20.24
CA LEU A 173 9.89 -7.01 -19.97
C LEU A 173 10.76 -7.69 -21.03
N ARG A 174 10.59 -7.36 -22.31
CA ARG A 174 11.45 -7.88 -23.40
C ARG A 174 12.93 -7.54 -23.21
N LYS A 175 13.27 -6.40 -22.60
CA LYS A 175 14.67 -6.01 -22.33
C LYS A 175 15.32 -6.85 -21.22
N GLU A 176 14.53 -7.30 -20.24
CA GLU A 176 15.05 -7.98 -19.04
C GLU A 176 14.85 -9.51 -19.08
N LEU A 177 13.78 -9.98 -19.74
CA LEU A 177 13.40 -11.40 -19.78
C LEU A 177 14.49 -12.34 -20.33
N PRO A 178 15.33 -11.96 -21.30
CA PRO A 178 16.45 -12.81 -21.72
C PRO A 178 17.38 -13.23 -20.58
N PHE A 179 17.66 -12.34 -19.63
CA PHE A 179 18.49 -12.68 -18.48
C PHE A 179 17.78 -13.62 -17.51
N MET A 180 16.47 -13.39 -17.28
CA MET A 180 15.66 -14.21 -16.37
C MET A 180 15.36 -15.60 -16.93
N ALA A 181 15.29 -15.75 -18.26
CA ALA A 181 14.97 -16.99 -18.95
C ALA A 181 16.17 -17.95 -19.13
N THR A 182 17.37 -17.58 -18.65
CA THR A 182 18.61 -18.34 -18.88
C THR A 182 18.53 -19.80 -18.43
N GLU A 183 17.93 -20.10 -17.26
CA GLU A 183 17.72 -21.48 -16.81
C GLU A 183 16.77 -22.24 -17.75
N ASN A 184 15.69 -21.60 -18.21
CA ASN A 184 14.73 -22.22 -19.14
C ASN A 184 15.40 -22.57 -20.48
N ILE A 185 16.21 -21.65 -21.02
CA ILE A 185 16.96 -21.85 -22.26
C ILE A 185 17.93 -23.02 -22.11
N MET A 186 18.70 -23.05 -21.01
CA MET A 186 19.64 -24.13 -20.73
C MET A 186 18.92 -25.48 -20.62
N MET A 187 17.84 -25.55 -19.85
CA MET A 187 17.09 -26.78 -19.64
C MET A 187 16.43 -27.29 -20.93
N ASP A 188 15.97 -26.40 -21.82
CA ASP A 188 15.46 -26.77 -23.13
C ASP A 188 16.57 -27.38 -24.01
N ALA A 189 17.74 -26.76 -24.04
CA ALA A 189 18.90 -27.27 -24.79
C ALA A 189 19.37 -28.64 -24.26
N VAL A 190 19.47 -28.82 -22.93
CA VAL A 190 19.80 -30.11 -22.32
C VAL A 190 18.77 -31.18 -22.71
N LYS A 191 17.47 -30.89 -22.55
CA LYS A 191 16.40 -31.87 -22.80
C LYS A 191 16.24 -32.26 -24.26
N LYS A 192 16.31 -31.29 -25.18
CA LYS A 192 16.07 -31.54 -26.61
C LYS A 192 17.29 -31.99 -27.38
N ARG A 193 18.49 -31.59 -26.93
CA ARG A 193 19.73 -31.71 -27.71
C ARG A 193 20.82 -32.50 -26.98
N GLY A 194 20.60 -32.93 -25.74
CA GLY A 194 21.54 -33.75 -24.98
C GLY A 194 22.84 -33.03 -24.61
N ALA A 195 22.83 -31.70 -24.59
CA ALA A 195 23.99 -30.88 -24.28
C ALA A 195 24.39 -30.99 -22.80
N ASP A 196 25.69 -30.83 -22.52
CA ASP A 196 26.19 -30.82 -21.14
C ASP A 196 25.77 -29.53 -20.42
N ARG A 197 25.05 -29.69 -19.31
CA ARG A 197 24.52 -28.57 -18.52
C ARG A 197 25.62 -27.63 -18.01
N GLN A 198 26.75 -28.18 -17.57
CA GLN A 198 27.83 -27.38 -16.97
C GLN A 198 28.54 -26.53 -18.03
N GLN A 199 28.75 -27.08 -19.23
CA GLN A 199 29.28 -26.36 -20.38
C GLN A 199 28.32 -25.25 -20.84
N LEU A 200 27.02 -25.54 -20.95
CA LEU A 200 26.02 -24.55 -21.33
C LEU A 200 25.90 -23.42 -20.30
N HIS A 201 25.92 -23.75 -19.01
CA HIS A 201 25.88 -22.76 -17.94
C HIS A 201 27.04 -21.76 -18.05
N GLU A 202 28.27 -22.24 -18.26
CA GLU A 202 29.42 -21.36 -18.41
C GLU A 202 29.33 -20.49 -19.67
N ARG A 203 28.84 -21.03 -20.79
CA ARG A 203 28.59 -20.26 -22.01
C ARG A 203 27.53 -19.18 -21.80
N ILE A 204 26.41 -19.51 -21.17
CA ILE A 204 25.36 -18.54 -20.81
C ILE A 204 25.97 -17.42 -19.94
N ARG A 205 26.80 -17.77 -18.96
CA ARG A 205 27.45 -16.79 -18.08
C ARG A 205 28.30 -15.81 -18.88
N VAL A 206 29.13 -16.31 -19.81
CA VAL A 206 29.96 -15.47 -20.68
C VAL A 206 29.11 -14.56 -21.56
N HIS A 207 28.08 -15.10 -22.23
CA HIS A 207 27.19 -14.31 -23.08
C HIS A 207 26.39 -13.26 -22.29
N SER A 208 25.91 -13.62 -21.10
CA SER A 208 25.16 -12.71 -20.21
C SER A 208 26.03 -11.56 -19.71
N MET A 209 27.30 -11.83 -19.36
CA MET A 209 28.26 -10.79 -18.97
C MET A 209 28.56 -9.85 -20.13
N ALA A 210 28.70 -10.37 -21.36
CA ALA A 210 28.93 -9.56 -22.55
C ALA A 210 27.71 -8.68 -22.88
N ALA A 211 26.50 -9.23 -22.87
CA ALA A 211 25.26 -8.47 -23.07
C ALA A 211 25.07 -7.41 -21.97
N SER A 212 25.33 -7.75 -20.71
CA SER A 212 25.28 -6.76 -19.61
C SER A 212 26.30 -5.64 -19.79
N LYS A 213 27.46 -5.92 -20.40
CA LYS A 213 28.47 -4.89 -20.70
C LYS A 213 27.99 -3.93 -21.77
N VAL A 214 27.40 -4.44 -22.86
CA VAL A 214 26.79 -3.62 -23.92
C VAL A 214 25.75 -2.66 -23.32
N ILE A 215 24.87 -3.15 -22.44
CA ILE A 215 23.85 -2.30 -21.80
C ILE A 215 24.49 -1.23 -20.90
N LYS A 216 25.42 -1.61 -20.02
CA LYS A 216 25.92 -0.73 -18.95
C LYS A 216 27.05 0.21 -19.37
N GLU A 217 27.93 -0.23 -20.27
CA GLU A 217 29.10 0.53 -20.70
C GLU A 217 28.87 1.25 -22.04
N GLU A 218 28.04 0.69 -22.91
CA GLU A 218 27.86 1.21 -24.28
C GLU A 218 26.48 1.84 -24.49
N GLY A 219 25.52 1.61 -23.57
CA GLY A 219 24.14 2.09 -23.71
C GLY A 219 23.37 1.38 -24.83
N GLY A 220 23.81 0.19 -25.24
CA GLY A 220 23.15 -0.63 -26.26
C GLY A 220 21.93 -1.40 -25.73
N GLU A 221 21.24 -2.08 -26.65
CA GLU A 221 20.13 -2.97 -26.31
C GLU A 221 20.63 -4.36 -25.87
N ASN A 222 19.76 -5.13 -25.22
CA ASN A 222 20.08 -6.49 -24.79
C ASN A 222 20.17 -7.43 -26.01
N ASP A 223 21.38 -7.92 -26.31
CA ASP A 223 21.69 -8.80 -27.43
C ASP A 223 21.91 -10.27 -27.03
N LEU A 224 21.47 -10.67 -25.82
CA LEU A 224 21.74 -12.00 -25.27
C LEU A 224 21.14 -13.13 -26.12
N LEU A 225 19.95 -12.95 -26.69
CA LEU A 225 19.32 -13.98 -27.50
C LEU A 225 20.08 -14.22 -28.81
N GLU A 226 20.54 -13.15 -29.46
CA GLU A 226 21.38 -13.23 -30.65
C GLU A 226 22.70 -13.94 -30.34
N ARG A 227 23.32 -13.66 -29.19
CA ARG A 227 24.56 -14.33 -28.76
C ARG A 227 24.35 -15.83 -28.58
N ILE A 228 23.25 -16.23 -27.94
CA ILE A 228 22.92 -17.63 -27.71
C ILE A 228 22.58 -18.35 -29.03
N ALA A 229 21.79 -17.73 -29.90
CA ALA A 229 21.41 -18.31 -31.20
C ALA A 229 22.61 -18.51 -32.14
N ASN A 230 23.64 -17.64 -32.03
CA ASN A 230 24.88 -17.76 -32.81
C ASN A 230 25.92 -18.70 -32.18
N ASP A 231 25.66 -19.24 -30.99
CA ASP A 231 26.54 -20.21 -30.35
C ASP A 231 26.05 -21.64 -30.62
N GLU A 232 26.78 -22.33 -31.50
CA GLU A 232 26.48 -23.70 -31.94
C GLU A 232 26.31 -24.68 -30.77
N ALA A 233 26.89 -24.43 -29.61
CA ALA A 233 26.73 -25.29 -28.43
C ALA A 233 25.27 -25.35 -27.94
N PHE A 234 24.47 -24.31 -28.18
CA PHE A 234 23.05 -24.29 -27.83
C PHE A 234 22.18 -24.94 -28.91
N GLY A 235 22.59 -24.84 -30.18
CA GLY A 235 21.86 -25.43 -31.31
C GLY A 235 20.42 -24.92 -31.46
N VAL A 236 20.15 -23.69 -31.05
CA VAL A 236 18.82 -23.04 -31.07
C VAL A 236 18.79 -21.92 -32.10
N THR A 237 17.63 -21.73 -32.71
CA THR A 237 17.35 -20.55 -33.53
C THR A 237 16.80 -19.41 -32.68
N LEU A 238 16.90 -18.18 -33.20
CA LEU A 238 16.30 -17.02 -32.54
C LEU A 238 14.77 -17.18 -32.39
N GLU A 239 14.10 -17.74 -33.40
CA GLU A 239 12.65 -18.02 -33.37
C GLU A 239 12.27 -19.02 -32.26
N GLU A 240 13.08 -20.06 -32.05
CA GLU A 240 12.87 -20.98 -30.93
C GLU A 240 13.04 -20.29 -29.57
N LEU A 241 14.02 -19.40 -29.44
CA LEU A 241 14.23 -18.61 -28.22
C LEU A 241 13.04 -17.66 -27.96
N GLU A 242 12.56 -16.93 -28.97
CA GLU A 242 11.39 -16.06 -28.84
C GLU A 242 10.13 -16.82 -28.40
N ASN A 243 9.96 -18.08 -28.82
CA ASN A 243 8.87 -18.94 -28.37
C ASN A 243 9.02 -19.39 -26.91
N ILE A 244 10.25 -19.47 -26.38
CA ILE A 244 10.53 -19.76 -24.97
C ILE A 244 10.26 -18.52 -24.10
N LEU A 245 10.52 -17.31 -24.61
CA LEU A 245 10.42 -16.04 -23.90
C LEU A 245 9.00 -15.41 -23.90
N GLN A 246 7.94 -16.21 -23.94
CA GLN A 246 6.58 -15.68 -23.80
C GLN A 246 6.34 -15.23 -22.34
N PRO A 247 6.10 -13.93 -22.07
CA PRO A 247 5.92 -13.38 -20.72
C PRO A 247 5.01 -14.17 -19.78
N GLU A 248 3.90 -14.68 -20.32
CA GLU A 248 2.85 -15.38 -19.60
C GLU A 248 3.35 -16.71 -19.01
N LYS A 249 4.44 -17.25 -19.53
CA LYS A 249 5.08 -18.47 -18.98
C LYS A 249 5.91 -18.19 -17.72
N TYR A 250 6.17 -16.93 -17.41
CA TYR A 250 7.04 -16.51 -16.30
C TYR A 250 6.27 -15.87 -15.13
N THR A 251 4.94 -15.89 -15.16
CA THR A 251 4.08 -15.32 -14.11
C THR A 251 3.72 -16.31 -13.00
N GLY A 252 4.15 -17.58 -13.09
CA GLY A 252 3.87 -18.61 -12.09
C GLY A 252 2.37 -18.72 -11.78
N ARG A 253 1.99 -18.56 -10.51
CA ARG A 253 0.60 -18.59 -10.03
C ARG A 253 -0.01 -17.19 -9.80
N ALA A 254 0.59 -16.13 -10.35
CA ALA A 254 0.17 -14.77 -10.01
C ALA A 254 -1.32 -14.51 -10.26
N LYS A 255 -1.86 -15.06 -11.35
CA LYS A 255 -3.29 -14.97 -11.68
C LYS A 255 -4.14 -15.67 -10.62
N GLU A 256 -3.89 -16.96 -10.38
CA GLU A 256 -4.68 -17.77 -9.45
C GLU A 256 -4.57 -17.20 -8.02
N GLN A 257 -3.38 -16.78 -7.58
CA GLN A 257 -3.18 -16.15 -6.27
C GLN A 257 -3.98 -14.86 -6.11
N THR A 258 -4.13 -14.07 -7.19
CA THR A 258 -4.93 -12.85 -7.17
C THR A 258 -6.41 -13.18 -7.05
N GLU A 259 -6.91 -14.13 -7.84
CA GLU A 259 -8.31 -14.58 -7.79
C GLU A 259 -8.67 -15.19 -6.44
N ASP A 260 -7.82 -16.08 -5.91
CA ASP A 260 -7.97 -16.69 -4.58
C ASP A 260 -8.02 -15.60 -3.49
N PHE A 261 -7.10 -14.63 -3.53
CA PHE A 261 -7.07 -13.55 -2.53
C PHE A 261 -8.34 -12.68 -2.55
N LEU A 262 -8.82 -12.31 -3.74
CA LEU A 262 -10.04 -11.52 -3.87
C LEU A 262 -11.25 -12.26 -3.32
N ASN A 263 -11.39 -13.55 -3.66
CA ASN A 263 -12.55 -14.35 -3.28
C ASN A 263 -12.55 -14.72 -1.79
N ASP A 264 -11.40 -15.11 -1.26
CA ASP A 264 -11.33 -15.70 0.08
C ASP A 264 -11.11 -14.66 1.18
N PHE A 265 -10.56 -13.48 0.85
CA PHE A 265 -10.18 -12.47 1.85
C PHE A 265 -10.80 -11.09 1.63
N VAL A 266 -10.90 -10.62 0.38
CA VAL A 266 -11.41 -9.26 0.11
C VAL A 266 -12.94 -9.23 0.08
N ASN A 267 -13.56 -10.06 -0.75
CA ASN A 267 -15.02 -10.09 -0.92
C ASN A 267 -15.78 -10.36 0.40
N PRO A 268 -15.34 -11.27 1.29
CA PRO A 268 -16.02 -11.48 2.57
C PRO A 268 -15.98 -10.27 3.50
N VAL A 269 -14.93 -9.46 3.41
CA VAL A 269 -14.83 -8.20 4.18
C VAL A 269 -15.78 -7.16 3.60
N LEU A 270 -15.80 -7.00 2.27
CA LEU A 270 -16.66 -6.03 1.58
C LEU A 270 -18.16 -6.33 1.73
N GLU A 271 -18.55 -7.59 1.85
CA GLU A 271 -19.94 -8.00 2.07
C GLU A 271 -20.54 -7.38 3.35
N ASN A 272 -19.71 -7.13 4.38
CA ASN A 272 -20.16 -6.44 5.61
C ASN A 272 -20.56 -4.97 5.38
N TYR A 273 -20.22 -4.41 4.22
CA TYR A 273 -20.41 -3.00 3.87
C TYR A 273 -21.24 -2.82 2.59
N LYS A 274 -21.89 -3.87 2.09
CA LYS A 274 -22.66 -3.83 0.82
C LYS A 274 -23.80 -2.82 0.79
N ASP A 275 -24.33 -2.48 1.96
CA ASP A 275 -25.44 -1.52 2.13
C ASP A 275 -24.92 -0.08 2.28
N ILE A 276 -23.59 0.12 2.27
CA ILE A 276 -22.98 1.45 2.27
C ILE A 276 -22.83 1.91 0.83
N GLU A 277 -23.39 3.09 0.54
CA GLU A 277 -23.25 3.71 -0.77
C GLU A 277 -21.78 4.06 -1.03
N SER A 278 -21.24 3.62 -2.17
CA SER A 278 -19.88 3.95 -2.57
C SER A 278 -19.79 5.43 -2.90
N ASP A 279 -19.09 6.18 -2.07
CA ASP A 279 -18.75 7.57 -2.38
C ASP A 279 -17.72 7.61 -3.52
N LYS A 280 -17.89 8.56 -4.44
CA LYS A 280 -16.93 8.83 -5.52
C LYS A 280 -16.31 10.20 -5.25
N PRO A 281 -15.20 10.26 -4.51
CA PRO A 281 -14.65 11.53 -4.08
C PRO A 281 -14.23 12.38 -5.28
N GLU A 282 -14.85 13.56 -5.39
CA GLU A 282 -14.44 14.60 -6.34
C GLU A 282 -13.18 15.31 -5.82
N ILE A 283 -12.06 15.07 -6.48
CA ILE A 283 -10.79 15.72 -6.14
C ILE A 283 -10.61 16.94 -7.03
N ASN A 284 -10.90 18.13 -6.48
CA ASN A 284 -10.54 19.39 -7.15
C ASN A 284 -9.04 19.65 -6.99
N VAL A 285 -8.29 19.58 -8.08
CA VAL A 285 -6.83 19.81 -8.14
C VAL A 285 -6.50 21.26 -8.50
#